data_AF-A0A950TE50-F1
#
_entry.id   AF-A0A950TE50-F1
#
_cell.length_a   1.000
_cell.length_b   1.000
_cell.length_c   1.000
_cell.angle_alpha   90.00
_cell.angle_beta   90.00
_cell.angle_gamma   90.00
#
_symmetry.space_group_name_H-M   'P 1'
#
loop_
_entity.id
_entity.type
_entity.pdbx_description
1 polymer ?
#
loop_
_entity_poly.entity_id
_entity_poly.type
_entity_poly.pdbx_seq_one_letter_code
_entity_poly.pdbx_strand_id
1 'polypeptide(L)' 'MSEVARLRRLIELECEALQHLRTGFAVTSSHEIINHRYDGIATAQQQLAAIVGEQEATRMAVEIYMRVME' A
#
# COMPACT_ATOMS: atom_id res chain seq x y z
N MET A 1 14.84 7.57 12.10
CA MET A 1 14.00 7.23 10.93
C MET A 1 12.84 8.22 10.89
N SER A 2 12.50 8.77 9.72
CA SER A 2 11.39 9.73 9.57
C SER A 2 10.04 9.00 9.56
N GLU A 3 8.99 9.65 10.05
CA GLU A 3 7.62 9.14 9.99
C GLU A 3 7.18 8.85 8.55
N VAL A 4 7.61 9.68 7.60
CA VAL A 4 7.40 9.45 6.16
C VAL A 4 8.04 8.14 5.70
N ALA A 5 9.23 7.80 6.20
CA ALA A 5 9.92 6.56 5.83
C ALA A 5 9.22 5.32 6.41
N ARG A 6 8.64 5.44 7.62
CA ARG A 6 7.83 4.40 8.25
C ARG A 6 6.55 4.12 7.45
N LEU A 7 5.84 5.17 7.07
CA LEU A 7 4.60 5.07 6.29
C LEU A 7 4.87 4.52 4.88
N ARG A 8 5.96 4.95 4.23
CA ARG A 8 6.37 4.42 2.93
C ARG A 8 6.62 2.92 2.98
N ARG A 9 7.34 2.45 4.00
CA ARG A 9 7.60 1.02 4.22
C ARG A 9 6.32 0.23 4.45
N LEU A 10 5.34 0.80 5.15
CA LEU A 10 4.06 0.15 5.38
C LEU A 10 3.29 -0.02 4.07
N ILE A 11 3.24 1.00 3.22
CA ILE A 11 2.63 0.89 1.88
C ILE A 11 3.34 -0.18 1.03
N GLU A 12 4.68 -0.24 1.07
CA GLU A 12 5.46 -1.26 0.36
C GLU A 12 5.06 -2.68 0.81
N LEU A 13 4.99 -2.93 2.12
CA LEU A 13 4.63 -4.24 2.67
C LEU A 13 3.20 -4.67 2.31
N GLU A 14 2.23 -3.74 2.37
CA GLU A 14 0.84 -4.04 1.99
C GLU A 14 0.72 -4.34 0.49
N CYS A 15 1.48 -3.63 -0.37
CA CYS A 15 1.53 -3.91 -1.80
C CYS A 15 2.18 -5.28 -2.09
N GLU A 16 3.26 -5.63 -1.39
CA GLU A 16 3.95 -6.92 -1.58
C GLU A 16 3.01 -8.08 -1.21
N ALA A 17 2.26 -7.93 -0.11
CA ALA A 17 1.23 -8.88 0.28
C ALA A 17 0.15 -9.01 -0.81
N LEU A 18 -0.32 -7.91 -1.40
CA LEU A 18 -1.28 -7.92 -2.51
C LEU A 18 -0.73 -8.64 -3.75
N GLN A 19 0.54 -8.42 -4.11
CA GLN A 19 1.18 -9.09 -5.24
C GLN A 19 1.24 -10.61 -5.01
N HIS A 20 1.61 -11.06 -3.81
CA HIS A 20 1.65 -12.48 -3.46
C HIS A 20 0.26 -13.14 -3.46
N LEU A 21 -0.78 -12.42 -3.01
CA LEU A 21 -2.16 -12.90 -3.10
C LEU A 21 -2.63 -13.05 -4.55
N ARG A 22 -2.15 -12.20 -5.47
CA ARG A 22 -2.45 -12.28 -6.91
C ARG A 22 -1.66 -13.34 -7.67
N THR A 23 -0.44 -13.70 -7.24
CA THR A 23 0.53 -14.47 -8.05
C THR A 23 0.75 -15.93 -7.62
N GLY A 24 -0.14 -16.51 -6.81
CA GLY A 24 -0.05 -17.93 -6.40
C GLY A 24 -1.39 -18.65 -6.29
N PHE A 25 -1.42 -19.80 -5.61
CA PHE A 25 -2.64 -20.57 -5.25
C PHE A 25 -3.67 -19.75 -4.42
N ALA A 26 -3.30 -18.52 -4.05
CA ALA A 26 -4.11 -17.50 -3.40
C ALA A 26 -5.07 -16.74 -4.35
N VAL A 27 -5.19 -17.10 -5.64
CA VAL A 27 -6.24 -16.56 -6.54
C VAL A 27 -7.66 -16.75 -5.97
N THR A 28 -7.87 -17.70 -5.05
CA THR A 28 -9.12 -17.91 -4.31
C THR A 28 -9.20 -17.16 -2.98
N SER A 29 -8.26 -16.25 -2.68
CA SER A 29 -8.24 -15.49 -1.43
C SER A 29 -9.54 -14.72 -1.24
N SER A 30 -10.08 -14.74 -0.03
CA SER A 30 -11.28 -13.97 0.31
C SER A 30 -11.04 -12.51 -0.02
N HIS A 31 -12.00 -11.89 -0.73
CA HIS A 31 -12.02 -10.45 -0.98
C HIS A 31 -11.84 -9.63 0.30
N GLU A 32 -12.22 -10.18 1.46
CA GLU A 32 -12.01 -9.58 2.78
C GLU A 32 -10.53 -9.35 3.09
N ILE A 33 -9.65 -10.30 2.75
CA ILE A 33 -8.20 -10.16 2.97
C ILE A 33 -7.65 -9.07 2.06
N ILE A 34 -8.08 -9.04 0.79
CA ILE A 34 -7.66 -8.03 -0.18
C ILE A 34 -8.11 -6.63 0.27
N ASN A 35 -9.37 -6.50 0.70
CA ASN A 35 -9.94 -5.23 1.18
C ASN A 35 -9.20 -4.73 2.42
N HIS A 36 -8.88 -5.61 3.38
CA HIS A 36 -8.13 -5.23 4.57
C HIS A 36 -6.75 -4.64 4.23
N ARG A 37 -6.08 -5.15 3.19
CA ARG A 37 -4.79 -4.63 2.71
C ARG A 37 -4.95 -3.27 2.05
N TYR A 38 -6.00 -3.08 1.24
CA TYR A 38 -6.34 -1.77 0.69
C TYR A 38 -6.68 -0.74 1.78
N ASP A 39 -7.37 -1.14 2.84
CA ASP A 39 -7.65 -0.26 4.00
C ASP A 39 -6.34 0.16 4.71
N GLY A 40 -5.38 -0.75 4.81
CA GLY A 40 -4.03 -0.45 5.32
C GLY A 40 -3.30 0.60 4.47
N ILE A 41 -3.34 0.44 3.13
CA ILE A 41 -2.77 1.41 2.18
C ILE A 41 -3.47 2.77 2.29
N ALA A 42 -4.80 2.79 2.34
CA ALA A 42 -5.59 4.01 2.44
C ALA A 42 -5.30 4.76 3.74
N THR A 43 -5.21 4.05 4.86
CA THR A 43 -4.85 4.62 6.17
C THR A 43 -3.44 5.23 6.14
N ALA A 44 -2.47 4.53 5.55
CA ALA A 44 -1.10 5.01 5.43
C ALA A 44 -1.00 6.23 4.51
N GLN A 45 -1.75 6.25 3.40
CA GLN A 45 -1.83 7.38 2.48
C GLN A 45 -2.43 8.62 3.17
N GLN A 46 -3.49 8.46 3.97
CA GLN A 46 -4.08 9.56 4.74
C GLN A 46 -3.08 10.13 5.76
N GLN A 47 -2.31 9.28 6.43
CA GLN A 47 -1.26 9.71 7.36
C GLN A 47 -0.11 10.43 6.63
N LEU A 48 0.26 9.97 5.43
CA LEU A 48 1.23 10.64 4.57
C LEU A 48 0.72 12.00 4.10
N ALA A 49 -0.56 12.08 3.70
CA ALA A 49 -1.18 13.32 3.22
C ALA A 49 -1.14 14.43 4.29
N ALA A 50 -1.28 14.06 5.57
CA ALA A 50 -1.14 15.00 6.68
C ALA A 50 0.28 15.58 6.85
N ILE A 51 1.30 14.94 6.27
CA ILE A 51 2.72 15.33 6.42
C ILE A 51 3.25 15.98 5.14
N VAL A 52 2.96 15.43 3.96
CA VAL A 52 3.54 15.84 2.68
C VAL A 52 2.52 16.48 1.71
N GLY A 53 1.26 16.55 2.11
CA GLY A 53 0.15 16.98 1.25
C GLY A 53 -0.45 15.83 0.43
N GLU A 54 -1.74 15.93 0.13
CA GLU A 54 -2.51 14.87 -0.55
C GLU A 54 -1.92 14.46 -1.90
N GLN A 55 -1.46 15.44 -2.67
CA GLN A 55 -0.95 15.22 -4.03
C GLN A 55 0.34 14.40 -4.02
N GLU A 56 1.26 14.72 -3.10
CA GLU A 56 2.52 14.00 -2.94
C GLU A 56 2.30 12.62 -2.31
N ALA A 57 1.41 12.52 -1.30
CA ALA A 57 1.04 11.25 -0.69
C ALA A 57 0.42 10.28 -1.71
N THR A 58 -0.46 10.78 -2.58
CA THR A 58 -1.08 10.00 -3.65
C THR A 58 -0.03 9.56 -4.67
N ARG A 59 0.85 10.46 -5.11
CA ARG A 59 1.94 10.11 -6.03
C ARG A 59 2.81 8.99 -5.46
N MET A 60 3.22 9.12 -4.20
CA MET A 60 4.04 8.10 -3.52
C MET A 60 3.33 6.75 -3.43
N ALA A 61 2.03 6.74 -3.08
CA ALA A 61 1.25 5.50 -2.99
C ALA A 61 1.13 4.81 -4.36
N VAL A 62 0.85 5.58 -5.42
CA VAL A 62 0.74 5.06 -6.80
C VAL A 62 2.08 4.54 -7.31
N GLU A 63 3.19 5.25 -7.06
CA GLU A 63 4.53 4.78 -7.44
C GLU A 63 4.91 3.46 -6.78
N ILE A 64 4.58 3.30 -5.49
CA ILE A 64 4.84 2.06 -4.75
C ILE A 64 3.96 0.93 -5.28
N TYR A 65 2.67 1.21 -5.50
CA TYR A 65 1.76 0.23 -6.07
C TYR A 65 2.21 -0.23 -7.46
N MET A 66 2.58 0.69 -8.36
CA MET A 66 3.07 0.32 -9.70
C MET A 66 4.34 -0.53 -9.61
N ARG A 67 5.32 -0.12 -8.79
CA ARG A 67 6.58 -0.86 -8.61
C ARG A 67 6.39 -2.29 -8.14
N VAL A 68 5.44 -2.50 -7.23
CA VAL A 68 5.22 -3.80 -6.61
C VAL A 68 4.27 -4.68 -7.45
N MET A 69 3.45 -4.09 -8.33
CA MET A 69 2.45 -4.83 -9.08
C MET A 69 2.84 -5.10 -10.55
N GLU A 70 3.89 -4.43 -11.05
CA GLU A 70 4.62 -4.77 -12.29
C GLU A 70 5.72 -5.81 -12.02
#